data_AF-A0A957KL60-F1
#
_entry.id   AF-A0A957KL60-F1
#
_cell.length_a   1.000
_cell.length_b   1.000
_cell.length_c   1.000
_cell.angle_alpha   90.00
_cell.angle_beta   90.00
_cell.angle_gamma   90.00
#
_symmetry.space_group_name_H-M   'P 1'
#
loop_
_entity.id
_entity.type
_entity.pdbx_description
1 polymer ?
#
loop_
_entity_poly.entity_id
_entity_poly.type
_entity_poly.pdbx_seq_one_letter_code
_entity_poly.pdbx_strand_id
1 'polypeptide(L)'
;MSRGLRILLGVLGVILVLAAVLAIAITVMIRRPFPKTDGRVELDGLSAEVTVIRDEMGIPHIYAENEKDLYFAQGYVHAQDRFWQMEFWRHIGQGRISEIAGEATINSDKFIRTMGWPRMAQDSLDYLTETEPEFIELLEAYSAGVNAYIADNEGALSVNQTVLGLVNEPWEIEPWTPL
;
A
#
# COMPACT_ATOMS: atom_id res chain seq x y z
N MET A 1 4.81 50.34 -26.29
CA MET A 1 5.08 48.88 -26.19
C MET A 1 4.87 48.26 -27.56
N SER A 2 5.87 47.61 -28.15
CA SER A 2 5.75 47.00 -29.48
C SER A 2 4.76 45.83 -29.45
N ARG A 3 4.11 45.53 -30.59
CA ARG A 3 3.22 44.35 -30.70
C ARG A 3 3.94 43.06 -30.31
N GLY A 4 5.24 42.94 -30.64
CA GLY A 4 6.09 41.80 -30.26
C GLY A 4 6.27 41.64 -28.74
N LEU A 5 6.47 42.74 -28.00
CA LEU A 5 6.62 42.69 -26.54
C LEU A 5 5.33 42.24 -25.82
N ARG A 6 4.15 42.63 -26.35
CA ARG A 6 2.84 42.17 -25.83
C ARG A 6 2.64 40.67 -26.03
N ILE A 7 3.01 40.15 -27.20
CA ILE A 7 2.90 38.72 -27.51
C ILE A 7 3.87 37.92 -26.64
N LEU A 8 5.13 38.37 -26.50
CA LEU A 8 6.13 37.70 -25.66
C LEU A 8 5.68 37.61 -24.19
N LEU A 9 5.17 38.70 -23.61
CA LEU A 9 4.66 38.71 -22.24
C LEU A 9 3.43 37.81 -22.07
N GLY A 10 2.55 37.74 -23.07
CA GLY A 10 1.42 36.82 -23.07
C GLY A 10 1.85 35.35 -23.09
N VAL A 11 2.79 35.00 -23.96
CA VAL A 11 3.36 33.65 -24.04
C VAL A 11 4.06 33.28 -22.72
N LEU A 12 4.87 34.18 -22.17
CA LEU A 12 5.54 33.96 -20.88
C LEU A 12 4.53 33.77 -19.74
N GLY A 13 3.45 34.55 -19.72
CA GLY A 13 2.36 34.40 -18.76
C GLY A 13 1.68 33.04 -18.86
N VAL A 14 1.39 32.56 -20.08
CA VAL A 14 0.82 31.22 -20.29
C VAL A 14 1.78 30.13 -19.83
N ILE A 15 3.08 30.23 -20.16
CA ILE A 15 4.10 29.27 -19.71
C ILE A 15 4.18 29.23 -18.18
N LEU A 16 4.17 30.37 -17.51
CA LEU A 16 4.18 30.45 -16.04
C LEU A 16 2.95 29.80 -15.41
N VAL A 17 1.76 30.03 -15.98
CA VAL A 17 0.52 29.39 -15.51
C VAL A 17 0.59 27.88 -15.70
N LEU A 18 1.03 27.40 -16.88
CA LEU A 18 1.18 25.96 -17.12
C LEU A 18 2.21 25.32 -16.18
N ALA A 19 3.33 26.00 -15.93
CA ALA A 19 4.34 25.52 -14.98
C ALA A 19 3.80 25.45 -13.54
N ALA A 20 3.03 26.45 -13.11
CA ALA A 20 2.38 26.46 -11.80
C ALA A 20 1.35 25.33 -11.65
N VAL A 21 0.50 25.13 -12.67
CA VAL A 21 -0.48 24.03 -12.69
C VAL A 21 0.22 22.68 -12.64
N LEU A 22 1.29 22.49 -13.41
CA LEU A 22 2.08 21.26 -13.40
C LEU A 22 2.74 21.02 -12.03
N ALA A 23 3.32 22.05 -11.41
CA ALA A 23 3.91 21.94 -10.08
C ALA A 23 2.89 21.56 -9.00
N ILE A 24 1.68 22.15 -9.06
CA ILE A 24 0.57 21.80 -8.17
C ILE A 24 0.14 20.35 -8.39
N ALA A 25 -0.05 19.93 -9.64
CA ALA A 25 -0.45 18.57 -9.98
C ALA A 25 0.57 17.54 -9.46
N ILE A 26 1.87 17.76 -9.70
CA ILE A 26 2.95 16.90 -9.20
C ILE A 26 2.94 16.85 -7.67
N THR A 27 2.80 18.00 -7.01
CA THR A 27 2.80 18.07 -5.53
C THR A 27 1.62 17.28 -4.95
N VAL A 28 0.42 17.44 -5.52
CA VAL A 28 -0.78 16.70 -5.08
C VAL A 28 -0.59 15.20 -5.33
N MET A 29 -0.06 14.82 -6.49
CA MET A 29 0.15 13.42 -6.85
C MET A 29 1.15 12.71 -5.94
N ILE A 30 2.22 13.40 -5.54
CA ILE A 30 3.23 12.84 -4.63
C ILE A 30 2.73 12.86 -3.18
N ARG A 31 1.98 13.89 -2.77
CA ARG A 31 1.59 14.04 -1.36
C ARG A 31 0.35 13.27 -0.96
N ARG A 32 -0.60 13.09 -1.88
CA ARG A 32 -1.88 12.40 -1.58
C ARG A 32 -1.68 10.97 -1.05
N PRO A 33 -0.70 10.18 -1.53
CA PRO A 33 -0.49 8.83 -1.01
C PRO A 33 0.31 8.74 0.30
N PHE A 34 0.69 9.86 0.93
CA PHE A 34 1.30 9.78 2.25
C PHE A 34 0.25 9.47 3.31
N PRO A 35 0.47 8.46 4.16
CA PRO A 35 -0.45 8.12 5.24
C PRO A 35 -0.54 9.26 6.25
N LYS A 36 -1.71 9.41 6.86
CA LYS A 36 -1.85 10.21 8.09
C LYS A 36 -1.29 9.42 9.26
N THR A 37 -0.24 9.93 9.88
CA THR A 37 0.47 9.25 10.98
C THR A 37 0.20 9.86 12.34
N ASP A 38 -0.61 10.92 12.38
CA ASP A 38 -1.03 11.66 13.57
C ASP A 38 -2.56 11.75 13.67
N GLY A 39 -3.04 12.00 14.90
CA GLY A 39 -4.46 12.11 15.20
C GLY A 39 -5.10 10.80 15.65
N ARG A 40 -6.43 10.74 15.53
CA ARG A 40 -7.26 9.60 15.91
C ARG A 40 -7.98 9.10 14.68
N VAL A 41 -7.94 7.78 14.47
CA VAL A 41 -8.72 7.08 13.44
C VAL A 41 -9.63 6.10 14.16
N GLU A 42 -10.89 6.04 13.74
CA GLU A 42 -11.84 5.02 14.22
C GLU A 42 -11.85 3.90 13.20
N LEU A 43 -11.53 2.69 13.64
CA LEU A 43 -11.43 1.51 12.80
C LEU A 43 -12.37 0.44 13.31
N ASP A 44 -13.19 -0.10 12.41
CA ASP A 44 -13.98 -1.28 12.69
C ASP A 44 -13.04 -2.48 12.89
N GLY A 45 -13.24 -3.25 13.97
CA GLY A 45 -12.47 -4.46 14.26
C GLY A 45 -11.55 -4.38 15.48
N LEU A 46 -11.29 -3.18 16.01
CA LEU A 46 -10.62 -3.02 17.30
C LEU A 46 -11.60 -3.20 18.46
N SER A 47 -11.20 -3.96 19.48
CA SER A 47 -12.00 -4.15 20.70
C SER A 47 -11.68 -3.12 21.81
N ALA A 48 -10.47 -2.58 21.80
CA ALA A 48 -9.96 -1.58 22.73
C ALA A 48 -9.12 -0.51 22.02
N GLU A 49 -8.75 0.55 22.74
CA GLU A 49 -7.90 1.61 22.20
C GLU A 49 -6.47 1.11 21.95
N VAL A 50 -5.91 1.43 20.78
CA VAL A 50 -4.51 1.17 20.42
C VAL A 50 -3.79 2.49 20.22
N THR A 51 -2.65 2.65 20.89
CA THR A 51 -1.80 3.84 20.77
C THR A 51 -0.59 3.53 19.91
N VAL A 52 -0.37 4.32 18.86
CA VAL A 52 0.82 4.25 18.01
C VAL A 52 1.66 5.51 18.20
N ILE A 53 2.89 5.35 18.67
CA ILE A 53 3.85 6.45 18.86
C ILE A 53 4.98 6.25 17.85
N ARG A 54 5.25 7.25 17.02
CA ARG A 54 6.42 7.25 16.13
C ARG A 54 7.54 8.07 16.74
N ASP A 55 8.75 7.51 16.76
CA ASP A 55 9.94 8.23 17.24
C ASP A 55 10.43 9.28 16.22
N GLU A 56 11.54 9.96 16.52
CA GLU A 56 12.13 10.98 15.64
C GLU A 56 12.58 10.42 14.28
N MET A 57 12.81 9.12 14.18
CA MET A 57 13.18 8.41 12.95
C MET A 57 11.96 7.84 12.22
N GLY A 58 10.76 8.01 12.77
CA GLY A 58 9.49 7.50 12.23
C GLY A 58 9.23 6.03 12.56
N ILE A 59 9.97 5.41 13.48
CA ILE A 59 9.78 4.02 13.89
C ILE A 59 8.51 3.92 14.75
N PRO A 60 7.51 3.10 14.37
CA PRO A 60 6.27 2.97 15.13
C PRO A 60 6.44 2.03 16.33
N HIS A 61 6.01 2.51 17.50
CA HIS A 61 5.82 1.75 18.73
C HIS A 61 4.32 1.60 18.97
N ILE A 62 3.82 0.36 18.96
CA ILE A 62 2.40 0.04 19.06
C ILE A 62 2.10 -0.52 20.46
N TYR A 63 1.12 0.08 21.13
CA TYR A 63 0.66 -0.31 22.47
C TYR A 63 -0.83 -0.66 22.42
N ALA A 64 -1.18 -1.88 22.81
CA ALA A 64 -2.56 -2.38 22.83
C ALA A 64 -2.80 -3.18 24.11
N GLU A 65 -4.08 -3.32 24.51
CA GLU A 65 -4.48 -4.06 25.71
C GLU A 65 -4.59 -5.59 25.48
N ASN A 66 -4.64 -6.02 24.23
CA ASN A 66 -4.71 -7.43 23.85
C ASN A 66 -3.95 -7.68 22.54
N GLU A 67 -3.62 -8.95 22.29
CA GLU A 67 -2.81 -9.34 21.13
C GLU A 67 -3.55 -9.15 19.81
N LYS A 68 -4.85 -9.44 19.75
CA LYS A 68 -5.63 -9.32 18.51
C LYS A 68 -5.62 -7.88 17.98
N ASP A 69 -5.88 -6.91 18.85
CA ASP A 69 -5.82 -5.49 18.53
C ASP A 69 -4.39 -5.04 18.20
N LEU A 70 -3.36 -5.62 18.85
CA LEU A 70 -1.96 -5.36 18.54
C LEU A 70 -1.61 -5.77 17.11
N TYR A 71 -1.96 -7.00 16.70
CA TYR A 71 -1.69 -7.51 15.35
C TYR A 71 -2.51 -6.79 14.29
N PHE A 72 -3.76 -6.45 14.59
CA PHE A 72 -4.58 -5.59 13.73
C PHE A 72 -3.90 -4.23 13.49
N ALA A 73 -3.51 -3.54 14.56
CA ALA A 73 -2.82 -2.26 14.43
C ALA A 73 -1.47 -2.39 13.74
N GLN A 74 -0.74 -3.49 13.94
CA GLN A 74 0.51 -3.78 13.24
C GLN A 74 0.28 -3.88 11.73
N GLY A 75 -0.75 -4.61 11.28
CA GLY A 75 -1.12 -4.70 9.87
C GLY A 75 -1.45 -3.34 9.27
N TYR A 76 -2.26 -2.54 9.98
CA TYR A 76 -2.62 -1.18 9.56
C TYR A 76 -1.37 -0.28 9.43
N VAL A 77 -0.50 -0.26 10.44
CA VAL A 77 0.73 0.56 10.45
C VAL A 77 1.73 0.10 9.39
N HIS A 78 1.89 -1.21 9.19
CA HIS A 78 2.73 -1.72 8.10
C HIS A 78 2.20 -1.28 6.73
N ALA A 79 0.88 -1.32 6.53
CA ALA A 79 0.27 -0.83 5.30
C ALA A 79 0.51 0.67 5.11
N GLN A 80 0.34 1.49 6.16
CA GLN A 80 0.70 2.93 6.11
C GLN A 80 2.11 3.16 5.56
N ASP A 81 3.10 2.45 6.11
CA ASP A 81 4.50 2.77 5.83
C ASP A 81 5.04 2.02 4.59
N ARG A 82 4.50 0.83 4.28
CA ARG A 82 5.13 -0.16 3.38
C ARG A 82 4.18 -0.87 2.43
N PHE A 83 2.95 -0.40 2.25
CA PHE A 83 1.97 -1.11 1.44
C PHE A 83 2.49 -1.59 0.07
N TRP A 84 3.17 -0.73 -0.69
CA TRP A 84 3.76 -1.11 -1.98
C TRP A 84 4.73 -2.28 -1.86
N GLN A 85 5.62 -2.24 -0.88
CA GLN A 85 6.59 -3.31 -0.65
C GLN A 85 5.86 -4.62 -0.33
N MET A 86 4.86 -4.56 0.54
CA MET A 86 4.07 -5.72 0.94
C MET A 86 3.35 -6.34 -0.26
N GLU A 87 2.64 -5.54 -1.04
CA GLU A 87 1.86 -5.98 -2.19
C GLU A 87 2.74 -6.55 -3.31
N PHE A 88 3.87 -5.89 -3.57
CA PHE A 88 4.85 -6.35 -4.55
C PHE A 88 5.44 -7.72 -4.16
N TRP A 89 5.79 -7.91 -2.89
CA TRP A 89 6.31 -9.19 -2.39
C TRP A 89 5.24 -10.28 -2.33
N ARG A 90 3.98 -9.94 -2.02
CA ARG A 90 2.84 -10.86 -2.11
C ARG A 90 2.72 -11.44 -3.52
N HIS A 91 2.77 -10.59 -4.55
CA HIS A 91 2.73 -11.03 -5.95
C HIS A 91 3.93 -11.89 -6.34
N ILE A 92 5.14 -11.55 -5.90
CA ILE A 92 6.32 -12.40 -6.13
C ILE A 92 6.13 -13.77 -5.49
N GLY A 93 5.72 -13.82 -4.21
CA GLY A 93 5.55 -15.08 -3.47
C GLY A 93 4.47 -15.99 -4.08
N GLN A 94 3.43 -15.39 -4.66
CA GLN A 94 2.36 -16.10 -5.36
C GLN A 94 2.71 -16.48 -6.81
N GLY A 95 3.85 -16.00 -7.35
CA GLY A 95 4.21 -16.17 -8.75
C GLY A 95 3.20 -15.49 -9.67
N ARG A 96 2.90 -14.22 -9.38
CA ARG A 96 1.95 -13.33 -10.07
C ARG A 96 2.56 -11.98 -10.41
N ILE A 97 3.88 -11.81 -10.36
CA ILE A 97 4.50 -10.50 -10.55
C ILE A 97 4.31 -9.96 -11.98
N SER A 98 4.03 -10.81 -12.97
CA SER A 98 3.67 -10.36 -14.32
C SER A 98 2.35 -9.59 -14.39
N GLU A 99 1.46 -9.70 -13.40
CA GLU A 99 0.25 -8.88 -13.31
C GLU A 99 0.61 -7.40 -13.04
N ILE A 100 1.76 -7.14 -12.40
CA ILE A 100 2.24 -5.79 -12.09
C ILE A 100 3.29 -5.31 -13.12
N ALA A 101 4.26 -6.18 -13.44
CA ALA A 101 5.46 -5.84 -14.21
C ALA A 101 5.40 -6.28 -15.69
N GLY A 102 4.30 -6.91 -16.10
CA GLY A 102 4.05 -7.31 -17.49
C GLY A 102 4.79 -8.58 -17.93
N GLU A 103 4.76 -8.83 -19.25
CA GLU A 103 5.19 -10.09 -19.87
C GLU A 103 6.66 -10.46 -19.55
N ALA A 104 7.52 -9.46 -19.33
CA ALA A 104 8.93 -9.65 -19.06
C ALA A 104 9.22 -10.51 -17.81
N THR A 105 8.27 -10.60 -16.86
CA THR A 105 8.44 -11.35 -15.60
C THR A 105 7.74 -12.70 -15.57
N ILE A 106 7.13 -13.15 -16.67
CA ILE A 106 6.42 -14.44 -16.73
C ILE A 106 7.32 -15.64 -16.37
N ASN A 107 8.60 -15.59 -16.74
CA ASN A 107 9.53 -16.67 -16.39
C ASN A 107 9.79 -16.75 -14.88
N SER A 108 9.76 -15.62 -14.17
CA SER A 108 9.85 -15.60 -12.70
C SER A 108 8.60 -16.21 -12.07
N ASP A 109 7.41 -15.90 -12.58
CA ASP A 109 6.15 -16.48 -12.11
C ASP A 109 6.13 -18.01 -12.28
N LYS A 110 6.56 -18.48 -13.47
CA LYS A 110 6.72 -19.91 -13.74
C LYS A 110 7.71 -20.56 -12.78
N PHE A 111 8.83 -19.92 -12.51
CA PHE A 111 9.84 -20.44 -11.58
C PHE A 111 9.27 -20.61 -10.17
N ILE A 112 8.64 -19.56 -9.62
CA ILE A 112 8.03 -19.61 -8.27
C ILE A 112 6.94 -20.68 -8.18
N ARG A 113 6.06 -20.76 -9.19
CA ARG A 113 5.02 -21.79 -9.24
C ARG A 113 5.57 -23.20 -9.41
N THR A 114 6.67 -23.37 -10.14
CA THR A 114 7.36 -24.66 -10.30
C THR A 114 8.02 -25.11 -9.00
N MET A 115 8.62 -24.17 -8.27
CA MET A 115 9.15 -24.42 -6.92
C MET A 115 8.05 -24.73 -5.89
N GLY A 116 6.79 -24.45 -6.22
CA GLY A 116 5.64 -24.84 -5.42
C GLY A 116 5.36 -23.93 -4.23
N TRP A 117 5.88 -22.70 -4.19
CA TRP A 117 5.71 -21.80 -3.04
C TRP A 117 4.24 -21.55 -2.67
N PRO A 118 3.32 -21.28 -3.61
CA PRO A 118 1.92 -21.08 -3.26
C PRO A 118 1.28 -22.33 -2.63
N ARG A 119 1.67 -23.52 -3.10
CA ARG A 119 1.19 -24.79 -2.55
C ARG A 119 1.72 -25.00 -1.13
N MET A 120 3.01 -24.76 -0.91
CA MET A 120 3.61 -24.89 0.42
C MET A 120 3.02 -23.89 1.43
N ALA A 121 2.70 -22.67 0.98
CA ALA A 121 2.03 -21.68 1.81
C ALA A 121 0.63 -22.16 2.21
N GLN A 122 -0.15 -22.70 1.26
CA GLN A 122 -1.45 -23.29 1.56
C GLN A 122 -1.34 -24.48 2.51
N ASP A 123 -0.44 -25.43 2.24
CA ASP A 123 -0.24 -26.61 3.09
C ASP A 123 0.14 -26.20 4.53
N SER A 124 0.95 -25.14 4.68
CA SER A 124 1.33 -24.59 5.98
C SER A 124 0.15 -23.91 6.68
N LEU A 125 -0.68 -23.17 5.94
CA LEU A 125 -1.87 -22.54 6.47
C LEU A 125 -2.90 -23.58 6.92
N ASP A 126 -3.13 -24.62 6.13
CA ASP A 126 -4.03 -25.73 6.47
C ASP A 126 -3.56 -26.44 7.75
N TYR A 127 -2.26 -26.74 7.83
CA TYR A 127 -1.65 -27.33 9.03
C TYR A 127 -1.83 -26.43 10.26
N LEU A 128 -1.54 -25.14 10.16
CA LEU A 128 -1.70 -24.20 11.28
C LEU A 128 -3.17 -24.00 11.67
N THR A 129 -4.09 -24.06 10.70
CA THR A 129 -5.52 -23.99 10.98
C THR A 129 -5.99 -25.17 11.83
N GLU A 130 -5.43 -26.36 11.60
CA GLU A 130 -5.74 -27.55 12.38
C GLU A 130 -5.01 -27.60 13.73
N THR A 131 -3.78 -27.08 13.80
CA THR A 131 -2.88 -27.29 14.96
C THR A 131 -2.75 -26.09 15.89
N GLU A 132 -2.90 -24.87 15.37
CA GLU A 132 -2.65 -23.60 16.07
C GLU A 132 -3.74 -22.55 15.73
N PRO A 133 -5.03 -22.83 16.02
CA PRO A 133 -6.14 -21.95 15.63
C PRO A 133 -6.04 -20.54 16.25
N GLU A 134 -5.49 -20.41 17.47
CA GLU A 134 -5.26 -19.11 18.10
C GLU A 134 -4.27 -18.26 17.29
N PHE A 135 -3.25 -18.88 16.68
CA PHE A 135 -2.30 -18.17 15.82
C PHE A 135 -2.95 -17.71 14.50
N ILE A 136 -3.86 -18.51 13.94
CA ILE A 136 -4.64 -18.10 12.76
C ILE A 136 -5.47 -16.86 13.07
N GLU A 137 -6.10 -16.76 14.24
CA GLU A 137 -6.85 -15.57 14.62
C GLU A 137 -5.97 -14.29 14.63
N LEU A 138 -4.69 -14.42 14.99
CA LEU A 138 -3.74 -13.31 14.95
C LEU A 138 -3.33 -12.93 13.51
N LEU A 139 -3.15 -13.92 12.63
CA LEU A 139 -2.89 -13.67 11.20
C LEU A 139 -4.10 -13.01 10.51
N GLU A 140 -5.32 -13.46 10.86
CA GLU A 140 -6.55 -12.85 10.37
C GLU A 140 -6.69 -11.41 10.87
N ALA A 141 -6.37 -11.15 12.15
CA ALA A 141 -6.39 -9.80 12.70
C ALA A 141 -5.39 -8.89 11.98
N TYR A 142 -4.17 -9.38 11.73
CA TYR A 142 -3.16 -8.65 10.96
C TYR A 142 -3.67 -8.29 9.56
N SER A 143 -4.19 -9.27 8.82
CA SER A 143 -4.70 -9.04 7.47
C SER A 143 -5.94 -8.13 7.46
N ALA A 144 -6.80 -8.20 8.48
CA ALA A 144 -7.91 -7.27 8.67
C ALA A 144 -7.42 -5.83 8.87
N GLY A 145 -6.34 -5.62 9.63
CA GLY A 145 -5.71 -4.31 9.78
C GLY A 145 -5.17 -3.74 8.47
N VAL A 146 -4.53 -4.57 7.64
CA VAL A 146 -4.10 -4.17 6.29
C VAL A 146 -5.30 -3.77 5.43
N ASN A 147 -6.38 -4.57 5.47
CA ASN A 147 -7.60 -4.30 4.71
C ASN A 147 -8.32 -3.02 5.18
N ALA A 148 -8.31 -2.73 6.47
CA ALA A 148 -8.84 -1.47 6.99
C ALA A 148 -8.08 -0.26 6.42
N TYR A 149 -6.75 -0.34 6.32
CA TYR A 149 -5.96 0.72 5.66
C TYR A 149 -6.30 0.84 4.17
N ILE A 150 -6.50 -0.28 3.47
CA ILE A 150 -6.90 -0.29 2.06
C ILE A 150 -8.23 0.45 1.87
N ALA A 151 -9.23 0.13 2.69
CA ALA A 151 -10.55 0.74 2.63
C ALA A 151 -10.52 2.26 2.91
N ASP A 152 -9.70 2.70 3.87
CA ASP A 152 -9.56 4.13 4.21
C ASP A 152 -8.88 4.97 3.11
N ASN A 153 -8.09 4.33 2.22
CA ASN A 153 -7.15 5.02 1.34
C ASN A 153 -7.30 4.64 -0.15
N GLU A 154 -8.52 4.28 -0.58
CA GLU A 154 -8.82 3.90 -1.96
C GLU A 154 -8.18 4.86 -3.00
N GLY A 155 -7.34 4.31 -3.87
CA GLY A 155 -6.67 5.04 -4.95
C GLY A 155 -5.48 5.91 -4.54
N ALA A 156 -5.05 5.88 -3.27
CA ALA A 156 -3.89 6.61 -2.76
C ALA A 156 -3.02 5.76 -1.81
N LEU A 157 -2.94 4.45 -2.06
CA LEU A 157 -2.27 3.52 -1.16
C LEU A 157 -0.73 3.60 -1.20
N SER A 158 -0.17 4.00 -2.35
CA SER A 158 1.26 4.31 -2.48
C SER A 158 1.56 5.16 -3.71
N VAL A 159 2.63 5.94 -3.66
CA VAL A 159 3.12 6.70 -4.83
C VAL A 159 3.46 5.76 -5.99
N ASN A 160 4.03 4.58 -5.71
CA ASN A 160 4.38 3.60 -6.73
C ASN A 160 3.15 3.10 -7.49
N GLN A 161 2.04 2.84 -6.81
CA GLN A 161 0.78 2.47 -7.46
C GLN A 161 0.20 3.61 -8.27
N THR A 162 0.25 4.84 -7.74
CA THR A 162 -0.18 6.02 -8.49
C THR A 162 0.63 6.19 -9.79
N VAL A 163 1.94 5.93 -9.76
CA VAL A 163 2.80 5.99 -10.95
C VAL A 163 2.54 4.81 -11.90
N LEU A 164 2.40 3.59 -11.38
CA LEU A 164 2.14 2.40 -12.20
C LEU A 164 0.78 2.46 -12.89
N GLY A 165 -0.26 2.92 -12.20
CA GLY A 165 -1.58 3.14 -12.80
C GLY A 165 -1.61 4.22 -13.90
N LEU A 166 -0.57 5.04 -14.04
CA LEU A 166 -0.42 5.95 -15.19
C LEU A 166 0.19 5.26 -16.43
N VAL A 167 0.99 4.21 -16.25
CA VAL A 167 1.76 3.58 -17.33
C VAL A 167 1.18 2.22 -17.76
N ASN A 168 0.47 1.54 -16.86
CA ASN A 168 -0.15 0.23 -17.08
C ASN A 168 -1.61 0.24 -16.65
N GLU A 169 -2.38 -0.78 -17.08
CA GLU A 169 -3.71 -1.04 -16.53
C GLU A 169 -3.59 -1.33 -15.03
N PRO A 170 -4.36 -0.67 -14.16
CA PRO A 170 -4.35 -0.96 -12.73
C PRO A 170 -4.77 -2.41 -12.50
N TRP A 171 -4.02 -3.14 -11.68
CA TRP A 171 -4.49 -4.45 -11.19
C TRP A 171 -5.41 -4.23 -9.99
N GLU A 172 -6.31 -5.18 -9.78
CA GLU A 172 -7.18 -5.18 -8.61
C GLU A 172 -6.40 -5.62 -7.37
N ILE A 173 -6.53 -4.85 -6.28
CA ILE A 173 -5.94 -5.20 -5.00
C ILE A 173 -6.89 -6.15 -4.30
N GLU A 174 -6.53 -7.42 -4.28
CA GLU A 174 -7.30 -8.45 -3.58
C GLU A 174 -7.19 -8.23 -2.05
N PRO A 175 -8.28 -8.46 -1.29
CA PRO A 175 -8.21 -8.45 0.16
C PRO A 175 -7.05 -9.30 0.68
N TRP A 176 -6.35 -8.77 1.68
CA TRP A 176 -5.32 -9.49 2.39
C TRP A 176 -5.97 -10.58 3.23
N THR A 177 -5.40 -11.78 3.17
CA THR A 177 -5.77 -12.93 3.99
C THR A 177 -4.51 -13.46 4.67
N PRO A 178 -4.58 -14.47 5.55
CA PRO A 178 -3.38 -15.14 6.06
C PRO A 178 -2.48 -15.80 5.00
N LEU A 179 -2.93 -15.87 3.73
CA LEU A 179 -2.22 -16.45 2.58
C LEU A 179 -1.70 -15.38 1.60
#